data_AF-A0AAV8WRF2-F1
#
_entry.id   AF-A0AAV8WRF2-F1
#
_cell.length_a   1.000
_cell.length_b   1.000
_cell.length_c   1.000
_cell.angle_alpha   90.00
_cell.angle_beta   90.00
_cell.angle_gamma   90.00
#
_symmetry.space_group_name_H-M   'P 1'
#
loop_
_entity.id
_entity.type
_entity.pdbx_description
1 polymer ?
#
loop_
_entity_poly.entity_id
_entity_poly.type
_entity_poly.pdbx_seq_one_letter_code
_entity_poly.pdbx_strand_id
1 'polypeptide(L)'
;MACNQVQFGVHAVFGPSDPLLGAHIHSICDALDIPHLEARLDLDTDVREFSINLHPAQHLLNSAFQDVMTFLNWTKVAIIYEEDYGKLTSFNTFRSLRLEL
;
A
#
# COMPACT_ATOMS: atom_id res chain seq x y z
N MET A 1 11.82 7.87 18.23
CA MET A 1 11.81 8.68 16.99
C MET A 1 10.49 9.42 16.81
N ALA A 2 9.34 8.75 16.75
CA ALA A 2 8.03 9.43 16.74
C ALA A 2 7.83 10.41 17.90
N CYS A 3 8.02 9.99 19.15
CA CYS A 3 7.80 10.86 20.32
C CYS A 3 8.67 12.14 20.30
N ASN A 4 9.90 12.06 19.77
CA ASN A 4 10.75 13.24 19.64
C ASN A 4 10.17 14.20 18.60
N GLN A 5 9.69 13.69 17.46
CA GLN A 5 9.06 14.54 16.45
C GLN A 5 7.78 15.19 16.97
N VAL A 6 6.96 14.43 17.69
CA VAL A 6 5.78 14.96 18.39
C VAL A 6 6.17 16.09 19.35
N GLN A 7 7.23 15.92 20.14
CA GLN A 7 7.73 16.95 21.05
C GLN A 7 8.16 18.25 20.34
N PHE A 8 8.63 18.15 19.09
CA PHE A 8 8.97 19.30 18.25
C PHE A 8 7.75 19.97 17.61
N GLY A 9 6.52 19.47 17.82
CA GLY A 9 5.29 20.07 17.30
C GLY A 9 5.05 19.82 15.81
N VAL A 10 5.30 18.58 15.34
CA VAL A 10 4.98 18.21 13.95
C VAL A 10 3.46 18.23 13.69
N HIS A 11 3.10 18.58 12.46
CA HIS A 11 1.70 18.61 12.00
C HIS A 11 1.27 17.31 11.32
N ALA A 12 2.22 16.44 10.97
CA ALA A 12 1.99 15.13 10.38
C ALA A 12 3.26 14.27 10.52
N VAL A 13 3.10 12.94 10.45
CA VAL A 13 4.19 11.98 10.44
C VAL A 13 4.13 11.15 9.15
N PHE A 14 5.27 10.97 8.48
CA PHE A 14 5.36 10.20 7.23
C PHE A 14 6.04 8.85 7.46
N GLY A 15 5.48 7.79 6.88
CA GLY A 15 5.98 6.42 6.97
C GLY A 15 5.91 5.85 8.39
N PRO A 16 6.71 4.84 8.73
CA PRO A 16 7.67 4.14 7.88
C PRO A 16 6.99 3.18 6.88
N SER A 17 7.75 2.73 5.88
CA SER A 17 7.27 1.73 4.92
C SER A 17 7.11 0.34 5.53
N ASP A 18 7.78 0.06 6.65
CA ASP A 18 7.69 -1.20 7.37
C ASP A 18 6.28 -1.37 7.99
N PRO A 19 5.54 -2.44 7.65
CA PRO A 19 4.18 -2.70 8.15
C PRO A 19 4.07 -2.69 9.67
N LEU A 20 4.96 -3.45 10.33
CA LEU A 20 4.96 -3.67 11.76
C LEU A 20 5.25 -2.38 12.53
N LEU A 21 6.29 -1.64 12.11
CA LEU A 21 6.63 -0.37 12.73
C LEU A 21 5.55 0.68 12.48
N GLY A 22 4.99 0.75 11.27
CA GLY A 22 3.97 1.77 10.99
C GLY A 22 2.68 1.55 11.78
N ALA A 23 2.34 0.31 12.18
CA ALA A 23 1.22 0.10 13.11
C ALA A 23 1.47 0.76 14.49
N HIS A 24 2.71 0.68 15.00
CA HIS A 24 3.08 1.37 16.25
C HIS A 24 3.08 2.89 16.10
N ILE A 25 3.55 3.41 14.96
CA ILE A 25 3.55 4.85 14.67
C ILE A 25 2.13 5.37 14.54
N HIS A 26 1.27 4.62 13.85
CA HIS A 26 -0.14 4.92 13.69
C HIS A 26 -0.85 5.03 15.04
N SER A 27 -0.66 4.07 15.94
CA SER A 27 -1.26 4.10 17.28
C SER A 27 -0.88 5.36 18.09
N ILE A 28 0.35 5.86 17.94
CA ILE A 28 0.77 7.11 18.58
C ILE A 28 0.10 8.32 17.94
N CYS A 29 0.03 8.33 16.60
CA CYS A 29 -0.55 9.43 15.83
C CYS A 29 -2.06 9.57 16.07
N ASP A 30 -2.77 8.43 16.09
CA ASP A 30 -4.19 8.34 16.43
C ASP A 30 -4.47 8.85 17.84
N ALA A 31 -3.69 8.42 18.84
CA ALA A 31 -3.84 8.87 20.23
C ALA A 31 -3.56 10.37 20.46
N LEU A 32 -2.91 11.04 19.51
CA LEU A 32 -2.50 12.44 19.61
C LEU A 32 -3.18 13.34 18.57
N ASP A 33 -4.13 12.80 17.81
CA ASP A 33 -4.80 13.49 16.69
C ASP A 33 -3.80 14.07 15.66
N ILE A 34 -2.68 13.38 15.43
CA ILE A 34 -1.66 13.76 14.46
C ILE A 34 -1.88 12.97 13.17
N PRO A 35 -2.02 13.61 12.00
CA PRO A 35 -2.10 12.91 10.72
C PRO A 35 -0.89 12.02 10.44
N HIS A 36 -1.15 10.75 10.14
CA HIS A 36 -0.16 9.74 9.72
C HIS A 36 -0.29 9.50 8.21
N LEU A 37 0.80 9.70 7.47
CA LEU A 37 0.85 9.58 6.02
C LEU A 37 1.71 8.39 5.63
N GLU A 38 1.13 7.44 4.91
CA GLU A 38 1.79 6.19 4.55
C GLU A 38 1.91 6.04 3.03
N ALA A 39 2.87 5.26 2.57
CA ALA A 39 3.09 4.97 1.15
C ALA A 39 3.53 3.52 0.99
N ARG A 40 2.73 2.60 1.56
CA ARG A 40 3.03 1.17 1.61
C ARG A 40 1.83 0.34 1.17
N LEU A 41 2.09 -0.87 0.69
CA LEU A 41 1.01 -1.83 0.49
C LEU A 41 0.35 -2.10 1.84
N ASP A 42 -0.94 -1.84 1.92
CA ASP A 42 -1.76 -2.15 3.08
C ASP A 42 -2.84 -3.14 2.64
N LEU A 43 -2.81 -4.32 3.26
CA LEU A 43 -3.78 -5.39 2.98
C LEU A 43 -5.00 -5.29 3.88
N ASP A 44 -4.92 -4.46 4.91
CA ASP A 44 -6.06 -4.16 5.76
C ASP A 44 -7.00 -3.21 5.02
N THR A 45 -8.28 -3.54 5.01
CA THR A 45 -9.32 -2.73 4.38
C THR A 45 -10.06 -1.85 5.39
N ASP A 46 -9.71 -1.98 6.68
CA ASP A 46 -10.33 -1.19 7.73
C ASP A 46 -9.95 0.28 7.61
N VAL A 47 -10.93 1.15 7.79
CA VAL A 47 -10.72 2.60 7.79
C VAL A 47 -9.96 2.97 9.06
N ARG A 48 -8.77 3.54 8.88
CA ARG A 48 -7.91 4.00 9.97
C ARG A 48 -8.06 5.52 10.15
N GLU A 49 -8.61 5.94 11.29
CA GLU A 49 -8.72 7.37 11.63
C GLU A 49 -7.33 8.01 11.71
N PHE A 50 -7.21 9.29 11.35
CA PHE A 50 -5.92 9.99 11.29
C PHE A 50 -4.84 9.33 10.43
N SER A 51 -5.18 8.40 9.51
CA SER A 51 -4.24 7.86 8.52
C SER A 51 -4.68 8.07 7.09
N ILE A 52 -3.73 8.40 6.22
CA ILE A 52 -3.90 8.42 4.77
C ILE A 52 -2.78 7.60 4.14
N ASN A 53 -3.16 6.52 3.45
CA ASN A 53 -2.23 5.74 2.65
C ASN A 53 -2.26 6.22 1.19
N LEU A 54 -1.12 6.71 0.72
CA LEU A 54 -0.89 7.19 -0.65
C LEU A 54 -0.48 6.07 -1.60
N HIS A 55 -0.34 4.84 -1.11
CA HIS A 55 -0.08 3.70 -1.98
C HIS A 55 -1.25 3.53 -2.97
N PRO A 56 -0.98 3.37 -4.28
CA PRO A 56 -2.04 3.23 -5.26
C PRO A 56 -2.95 2.04 -4.94
N ALA A 57 -4.24 2.23 -5.13
CA ALA A 57 -5.20 1.15 -4.97
C ALA A 57 -4.89 0.01 -5.96
N GLN A 58 -5.11 -1.24 -5.53
CA GLN A 58 -4.74 -2.44 -6.30
C GLN A 58 -5.30 -2.45 -7.74
N HIS A 59 -6.52 -1.94 -7.95
CA HIS A 59 -7.13 -1.89 -9.28
C HIS A 59 -6.37 -0.95 -10.23
N LEU A 60 -5.83 0.17 -9.74
CA LEU A 60 -5.01 1.08 -10.54
C LEU A 60 -3.69 0.43 -10.94
N LEU A 61 -3.08 -0.34 -10.02
CA LEU A 61 -1.88 -1.11 -10.34
C LEU A 61 -2.17 -2.18 -11.40
N ASN A 62 -3.29 -2.90 -11.28
CA ASN A 62 -3.69 -3.91 -12.28
C ASN A 62 -3.87 -3.29 -13.66
N SER A 63 -4.57 -2.16 -13.77
CA SER A 63 -4.73 -1.44 -15.04
C SER A 63 -3.39 -0.95 -15.60
N ALA A 64 -2.50 -0.42 -14.76
CA ALA A 64 -1.18 -0.02 -15.21
C ALA A 64 -0.36 -1.20 -15.77
N PHE A 65 -0.46 -2.39 -15.15
CA PHE A 65 0.18 -3.59 -15.69
C PHE A 65 -0.45 -4.02 -17.03
N GLN A 66 -1.78 -3.99 -17.15
CA GLN A 66 -2.50 -4.26 -18.40
C GLN A 66 -2.08 -3.33 -19.54
N ASP A 67 -1.93 -2.03 -19.25
CA ASP A 67 -1.50 -1.03 -20.23
C ASP A 67 -0.10 -1.35 -20.78
N VAL A 68 0.84 -1.70 -19.89
CA VAL A 68 2.20 -2.09 -20.28
C VAL A 68 2.19 -3.38 -21.12
N MET A 69 1.40 -4.38 -20.72
CA MET A 69 1.25 -5.64 -21.45
C MET A 69 0.72 -5.43 -22.86
N THR A 70 -0.33 -4.62 -23.00
CA THR A 70 -0.95 -4.28 -24.27
C THR A 70 0.02 -3.50 -25.15
N PHE A 71 0.65 -2.46 -24.60
CA PHE A 71 1.60 -1.61 -25.33
C PHE A 71 2.78 -2.42 -25.90
N LEU A 72 3.26 -3.42 -25.16
CA LEU A 72 4.37 -4.26 -25.57
C LEU A 72 3.94 -5.55 -26.30
N ASN A 73 2.64 -5.77 -26.54
CA ASN A 73 2.09 -6.97 -27.15
C ASN A 73 2.55 -8.29 -26.49
N TRP A 74 2.51 -8.35 -25.16
CA TRP A 74 2.87 -9.57 -24.44
C TRP A 74 1.87 -10.69 -24.70
N THR A 75 2.35 -11.86 -25.10
CA THR A 75 1.53 -13.06 -25.35
C THR A 75 1.63 -14.10 -24.24
N LYS A 76 2.63 -13.99 -23.37
CA LYS A 76 2.89 -14.88 -22.24
C LYS A 76 3.47 -14.07 -21.09
N VAL A 77 3.02 -14.34 -19.88
CA VAL A 77 3.45 -13.66 -18.65
C VAL A 77 3.66 -14.69 -17.56
N ALA A 78 4.66 -14.47 -16.71
CA ALA A 78 4.86 -15.20 -15.47
C ALA A 78 4.80 -14.20 -14.31
N ILE A 79 4.06 -14.54 -13.27
CA ILE A 79 3.97 -13.72 -12.05
C ILE A 79 4.78 -14.44 -10.97
N ILE A 80 5.78 -13.74 -10.42
CA ILE A 80 6.61 -14.21 -9.32
C ILE A 80 6.21 -13.39 -8.09
N TYR A 81 5.95 -14.06 -6.97
CA TYR A 81 5.44 -13.42 -5.76
C TYR A 81 6.05 -14.04 -4.50
N GLU A 82 6.06 -13.25 -3.43
CA GLU A 82 6.49 -13.68 -2.09
C GLU A 82 5.27 -14.04 -1.24
N GLU A 83 5.43 -15.05 -0.37
CA GLU A 83 4.36 -15.91 0.15
C GLU A 83 3.25 -15.17 0.92
N ASP A 84 3.59 -14.13 1.69
CA ASP A 84 2.63 -13.49 2.62
C ASP A 84 1.89 -12.28 2.02
N TYR A 85 2.57 -11.41 1.27
CA TYR A 85 1.96 -10.20 0.69
C TYR A 85 1.62 -10.34 -0.79
N GLY A 86 2.33 -11.24 -1.48
CA GLY A 86 2.22 -11.41 -2.91
C GLY A 86 1.01 -12.23 -3.32
N LYS A 87 0.53 -13.15 -2.48
CA LYS A 87 -0.51 -14.11 -2.89
C LYS A 87 -1.85 -13.44 -3.24
N LEU A 88 -2.33 -12.50 -2.42
CA LEU A 88 -3.60 -11.80 -2.66
C LEU A 88 -3.48 -10.82 -3.84
N THR A 89 -2.42 -10.02 -3.85
CA THR A 89 -2.10 -9.06 -4.91
C THR A 89 -1.95 -9.77 -6.26
N SER A 90 -1.09 -10.78 -6.35
CA SER A 90 -0.87 -11.56 -7.58
C SER A 90 -2.11 -12.33 -8.02
N PHE A 91 -2.89 -12.88 -7.09
CA PHE A 91 -4.15 -13.54 -7.43
C PHE A 91 -5.15 -12.56 -8.04
N ASN A 92 -5.28 -11.37 -7.47
CA ASN A 92 -6.18 -10.32 -7.98
C ASN A 92 -5.70 -9.78 -9.33
N THR A 93 -4.40 -9.54 -9.50
CA THR A 93 -3.81 -9.16 -10.79
C THR A 93 -4.05 -10.26 -11.84
N PHE A 94 -3.79 -11.53 -11.51
CA PHE A 94 -4.02 -12.65 -12.43
C PHE A 94 -5.50 -12.81 -12.81
N ARG A 95 -6.43 -12.64 -11.85
CA ARG A 95 -7.88 -12.62 -12.13
C ARG A 95 -8.26 -11.48 -13.06
N SER A 96 -7.76 -10.27 -12.81
CA SER A 96 -8.00 -9.09 -13.65
C SER A 96 -7.52 -9.32 -15.07
N LEU A 97 -6.31 -9.85 -15.23
CA LEU A 97 -5.72 -10.15 -16.53
C LEU A 97 -6.44 -11.25 -17.30
N ARG A 98 -7.01 -12.24 -16.60
CA ARG A 98 -7.77 -13.34 -17.23
C ARG A 98 -9.17 -12.94 -17.68
N LEU A 99 -9.75 -11.87 -17.13
CA LEU A 99 -11.10 -11.41 -17.50
C LEU A 99 -11.11 -10.51 -18.74
N GLU A 100 -9.96 -10.02 -19.18
CA GLU A 100 -9.81 -9.07 -20.28
C GLU A 100 -9.08 -9.63 -21.51
N LEU A 101 -8.57 -10.87 -21.42
CA LEU A 101 -8.02 -11.67 -22.52
C LEU A 101 -9.01 -12.77 -22.91
#